data_AF-A0A8H6Y3F4-F1
#
_entry.id   AF-A0A8H6Y3F4-F1
#
_cell.length_a   1.000
_cell.length_b   1.000
_cell.length_c   1.000
_cell.angle_alpha   90.00
_cell.angle_beta   90.00
_cell.angle_gamma   90.00
#
_symmetry.space_group_name_H-M   'P 1'
#
loop_
_entity.id
_entity.type
_entity.pdbx_description
1 polymer ?
#
loop_
_entity_poly.entity_id
_entity_poly.type
_entity_poly.pdbx_seq_one_letter_code
_entity_poly.pdbx_strand_id
1 'polypeptide(L)'
;MGGLGSAKVIVGNGAMIADRVVLLPGVKIGKFTVMGSGALGLRDNEYKDGSTWLGKDDGSNKDLSRDTITPFGRAFYQRKASFFVYPYAFILAINLFITALSATYWSISAVAAAQVLRRIDLHNSKQVTDIYRPSWFRPGIIYGLIGLCFVVVLNIQAILAILWVIARKWIVIGQRRDGQYAWDTSSYCQRWQLHLVLSRFVYKGYGNGGVLGPLTGSAYFVWYLRDMGARIGKNCALCALHSLCFCKIVSVSVPGIPASGIQNSHICTSGM
;
A
#
# COMPACT_ATOMS: atom_id res chain seq x y z
N MET A 1 -47.15 1.61 -18.45
CA MET A 1 -46.86 1.75 -19.90
C MET A 1 -45.35 1.87 -20.03
N GLY A 2 -44.56 0.85 -20.38
CA GLY A 2 -44.82 -0.26 -21.29
C GLY A 2 -43.98 -0.06 -22.55
N GLY A 3 -42.65 -0.16 -22.43
CA GLY A 3 -41.73 -0.07 -23.57
C GLY A 3 -40.33 -0.51 -23.17
N LEU A 4 -39.99 -1.78 -23.39
CA LEU A 4 -38.61 -2.31 -23.39
C LEU A 4 -37.83 -1.78 -24.61
N GLY A 5 -37.90 -0.48 -24.86
CA GLY A 5 -37.39 0.16 -26.07
C GLY A 5 -35.88 0.44 -25.98
N SER A 6 -35.20 0.21 -27.10
CA SER A 6 -33.90 0.83 -27.38
C SER A 6 -34.10 2.33 -27.55
N ALA A 7 -33.35 3.13 -26.81
CA ALA A 7 -33.31 4.58 -26.92
C ALA A 7 -31.85 5.02 -27.05
N LYS A 8 -31.62 6.05 -27.87
CA LYS A 8 -30.28 6.50 -28.24
C LYS A 8 -29.57 7.10 -27.02
N VAL A 9 -28.31 6.72 -26.83
CA VAL A 9 -27.40 7.38 -25.89
C VAL A 9 -26.67 8.50 -26.64
N ILE A 10 -26.65 9.70 -26.08
CA ILE A 10 -25.99 10.87 -26.66
C ILE A 10 -24.81 11.23 -25.77
N VAL A 11 -23.62 11.36 -26.36
CA VAL A 11 -22.40 11.72 -25.66
C VAL A 11 -21.89 13.05 -26.21
N GLY A 12 -21.81 14.07 -25.35
CA GLY A 12 -21.31 15.39 -25.68
C GLY A 12 -19.80 15.42 -25.92
N ASN A 13 -19.35 16.45 -26.63
CA ASN A 13 -17.94 16.61 -26.96
C ASN A 13 -17.09 16.77 -25.70
N GLY A 14 -15.95 16.08 -25.66
CA GLY A 14 -15.02 16.12 -24.53
C GLY A 14 -15.51 15.37 -23.29
N ALA A 15 -16.61 14.63 -23.36
CA ALA A 15 -17.03 13.76 -22.27
C ALA A 15 -16.07 12.56 -22.12
N MET A 16 -15.76 12.18 -20.87
CA MET A 16 -14.93 11.04 -20.53
C MET A 16 -15.79 9.92 -19.95
N ILE A 17 -15.76 8.74 -20.57
CA ILE A 17 -16.43 7.53 -20.08
C ILE A 17 -15.35 6.54 -19.66
N ALA A 18 -15.25 6.26 -18.36
CA ALA A 18 -14.28 5.33 -17.80
C ALA A 18 -14.68 3.85 -17.96
N ASP A 19 -13.89 2.95 -17.39
CA ASP A 19 -14.15 1.52 -17.44
C ASP A 19 -15.42 1.12 -16.64
N ARG A 20 -16.11 0.08 -17.12
CA ARG A 20 -17.29 -0.51 -16.47
C ARG A 20 -18.48 0.44 -16.26
N VAL A 21 -18.55 1.52 -17.05
CA VAL A 21 -19.71 2.41 -17.08
C VAL A 21 -20.85 1.74 -17.85
N VAL A 22 -22.05 1.75 -17.28
CA VAL A 22 -23.26 1.22 -17.92
C VAL A 22 -24.21 2.39 -18.18
N LEU A 23 -24.52 2.67 -19.44
CA LEU A 23 -25.47 3.73 -19.82
C LEU A 23 -26.79 3.09 -20.22
N LEU A 24 -27.86 3.38 -19.47
CA LEU A 24 -29.18 2.92 -19.85
C LEU A 24 -29.70 3.68 -21.07
N PRO A 25 -30.67 3.12 -21.81
CA PRO A 25 -31.25 3.77 -22.98
C PRO A 25 -31.75 5.20 -22.70
N GLY A 26 -31.56 6.12 -23.63
CA GLY A 26 -32.07 7.49 -23.53
C GLY A 26 -31.18 8.45 -22.72
N VAL A 27 -30.05 7.99 -22.20
CA VAL A 27 -29.08 8.83 -21.48
C VAL A 27 -28.48 9.91 -22.41
N LYS A 28 -28.43 11.15 -21.92
CA LYS A 28 -27.70 12.26 -22.54
C LYS A 28 -26.57 12.71 -21.63
N ILE A 29 -25.35 12.64 -22.13
CA ILE A 29 -24.14 13.12 -21.44
C ILE A 29 -23.75 14.47 -22.03
N GLY A 30 -23.63 15.47 -21.18
CA GLY A 30 -23.20 16.82 -21.54
C GLY A 30 -21.75 16.90 -22.05
N LYS A 31 -21.35 18.10 -22.46
CA LYS A 31 -19.98 18.40 -22.87
C LYS A 31 -19.06 18.42 -21.65
N PHE A 32 -17.84 17.90 -21.79
CA PHE A 32 -16.84 17.85 -20.72
C PHE A 32 -17.30 17.09 -19.44
N THR A 33 -18.33 16.25 -19.54
CA THR A 33 -18.84 15.45 -18.42
C THR A 33 -17.96 14.21 -18.20
N VAL A 34 -17.66 13.87 -16.96
CA VAL A 34 -16.83 12.71 -16.58
C VAL A 34 -17.68 11.64 -15.90
N MET A 35 -17.81 10.48 -16.55
CA MET A 35 -18.36 9.26 -15.97
C MET A 35 -17.20 8.39 -15.47
N GLY A 36 -17.00 8.32 -14.17
CA GLY A 36 -15.95 7.55 -13.51
C GLY A 36 -16.22 6.04 -13.48
N SER A 37 -15.22 5.25 -13.09
CA SER A 37 -15.26 3.79 -13.16
C SER A 37 -16.45 3.22 -12.37
N GLY A 38 -17.23 2.34 -13.02
CA GLY A 38 -18.42 1.72 -12.44
C GLY A 38 -19.65 2.62 -12.31
N ALA A 39 -19.71 3.76 -13.02
CA ALA A 39 -20.89 4.63 -13.03
C ALA A 39 -22.10 4.01 -13.76
N LEU A 40 -23.31 4.27 -13.26
CA LEU A 40 -24.57 3.85 -13.89
C LEU A 40 -25.36 5.07 -14.41
N GLY A 41 -25.49 5.16 -15.73
CA GLY A 41 -26.37 6.09 -16.42
C GLY A 41 -27.83 5.69 -16.28
N LEU A 42 -28.66 6.48 -15.60
CA LEU A 42 -30.10 6.20 -15.43
C LEU A 42 -30.88 6.42 -16.74
N ARG A 43 -31.91 5.61 -16.99
CA ARG A 43 -32.69 5.66 -18.23
C ARG A 43 -33.34 7.05 -18.38
N ASP A 44 -33.30 7.58 -19.60
CA ASP A 44 -33.87 8.90 -19.96
C ASP A 44 -33.36 10.08 -19.10
N ASN A 45 -32.16 9.95 -18.53
CA ASN A 45 -31.56 10.99 -17.68
C ASN A 45 -30.56 11.86 -18.45
N GLU A 46 -30.44 13.12 -18.02
CA GLU A 46 -29.51 14.09 -18.61
C GLU A 46 -28.45 14.52 -17.60
N TYR A 47 -27.19 14.29 -17.97
CA TYR A 47 -26.01 14.63 -17.19
C TYR A 47 -25.44 15.97 -17.67
N LYS A 48 -25.39 16.95 -16.78
CA LYS A 48 -24.99 18.33 -17.09
C LYS A 48 -23.57 18.44 -17.63
N ASP A 49 -23.32 19.48 -18.44
CA ASP A 49 -21.99 19.84 -18.91
C ASP A 49 -21.01 20.05 -17.73
N GLY A 50 -19.80 19.53 -17.85
CA GLY A 50 -18.74 19.67 -16.84
C GLY A 50 -18.96 18.92 -15.52
N SER A 51 -20.01 18.10 -15.40
CA SER A 51 -20.29 17.33 -14.18
C SER A 51 -19.44 16.05 -14.08
N THR A 52 -19.15 15.60 -12.85
CA THR A 52 -18.43 14.33 -12.61
C THR A 52 -19.30 13.38 -11.80
N TRP A 53 -19.45 12.15 -12.31
CA TRP A 53 -20.33 11.11 -11.77
C TRP A 53 -19.52 9.85 -11.50
N LEU A 54 -19.59 9.35 -10.26
CA LEU A 54 -18.85 8.16 -9.81
C LEU A 54 -19.81 7.21 -9.11
N GLY A 55 -19.78 5.92 -9.49
CA GLY A 55 -20.52 4.86 -8.81
C GLY A 55 -22.04 4.82 -9.10
N LYS A 56 -22.76 4.14 -8.20
CA LYS A 56 -24.21 3.87 -8.25
C LYS A 56 -24.96 4.70 -7.20
N ASP A 57 -24.62 5.97 -7.10
CA ASP A 57 -25.26 6.88 -6.15
C ASP A 57 -26.18 7.85 -6.90
N ASP A 58 -27.43 7.90 -6.46
CA ASP A 58 -28.53 8.72 -6.99
C ASP A 58 -28.23 10.22 -6.91
N GLY A 59 -27.47 10.78 -7.86
CA GLY A 59 -27.52 12.22 -8.07
C GLY A 59 -26.46 13.07 -7.36
N SER A 60 -25.35 12.53 -6.84
CA SER A 60 -24.30 13.40 -6.26
C SER A 60 -23.49 14.14 -7.33
N ASN A 61 -24.15 15.10 -7.98
CA ASN A 61 -23.54 16.02 -8.92
C ASN A 61 -22.55 16.91 -8.15
N LYS A 62 -21.25 16.62 -8.27
CA LYS A 62 -20.22 17.59 -7.87
C LYS A 62 -20.13 18.62 -8.97
N ASP A 63 -20.90 19.69 -8.85
CA ASP A 63 -20.78 20.87 -9.72
C ASP A 63 -19.34 21.39 -9.61
N LEU A 64 -18.57 21.18 -10.68
CA LEU A 64 -17.20 21.69 -10.82
C LEU A 64 -17.24 23.20 -11.09
N SER A 65 -17.70 23.97 -10.10
CA SER A 65 -17.59 25.42 -10.14
C SER A 65 -16.13 25.84 -9.91
N ARG A 66 -15.47 26.21 -11.02
CA ARG A 66 -14.27 27.05 -11.15
C ARG A 66 -13.01 26.61 -10.38
N ASP A 67 -12.33 25.61 -10.94
CA ASP A 67 -10.89 25.66 -11.28
C ASP A 67 -10.51 24.36 -11.99
N THR A 68 -9.96 24.41 -13.20
CA THR A 68 -9.44 23.22 -13.91
C THR A 68 -8.21 22.63 -13.23
N ILE A 69 -7.69 23.31 -12.21
CA ILE A 69 -6.50 22.91 -11.47
C ILE A 69 -6.94 21.99 -10.32
N THR A 70 -6.43 20.75 -10.35
CA THR A 70 -6.69 19.77 -9.30
C THR A 70 -6.24 20.30 -7.93
N PRO A 71 -6.87 19.86 -6.82
CA PRO A 71 -6.47 20.27 -5.47
C PRO A 71 -4.98 19.96 -5.19
N PHE A 72 -4.44 18.91 -5.82
CA PHE A 72 -3.01 18.63 -5.83
C PHE A 72 -2.20 19.72 -6.55
N GLY A 73 -2.61 20.10 -7.77
CA GLY A 73 -1.93 21.15 -8.54
C GLY A 73 -2.00 22.53 -7.87
N ARG A 74 -3.11 22.83 -7.18
CA ARG A 74 -3.26 24.07 -6.40
C ARG A 74 -2.29 24.10 -5.21
N ALA A 75 -2.12 22.99 -4.51
CA ALA A 75 -1.18 22.89 -3.39
C ALA A 75 0.28 22.93 -3.84
N PHE A 76 0.65 22.22 -4.92
CA PHE A 76 2.04 22.08 -5.35
C PHE A 76 2.53 23.18 -6.30
N TYR A 77 1.76 23.52 -7.33
CA TYR A 77 2.19 24.50 -8.35
C TYR A 77 1.87 25.93 -7.92
N GLN A 78 0.70 26.15 -7.34
CA GLN A 78 0.31 27.50 -6.89
C GLN A 78 0.76 27.81 -5.46
N ARG A 79 1.27 26.82 -4.72
CA ARG A 79 1.66 26.92 -3.28
C ARG A 79 0.55 27.53 -2.40
N LYS A 80 -0.72 27.41 -2.78
CA LYS A 80 -1.88 27.97 -2.05
C LYS A 80 -2.43 27.00 -1.00
N ALA A 81 -1.55 26.31 -0.28
CA ALA A 81 -1.98 25.44 0.83
C ALA A 81 -1.94 26.21 2.15
N SER A 82 -2.82 25.86 3.08
CA SER A 82 -2.84 26.42 4.45
C SER A 82 -1.63 25.99 5.30
N PHE A 83 -0.78 25.11 4.78
CA PHE A 83 0.38 24.53 5.45
C PHE A 83 1.57 24.45 4.51
N PHE A 84 2.77 24.30 5.08
CA PHE A 84 4.01 24.19 4.32
C PHE A 84 4.07 22.87 3.53
N VAL A 85 4.07 22.95 2.20
CA VAL A 85 4.14 21.79 1.31
C VAL A 85 5.60 21.41 1.05
N TYR A 86 5.97 20.14 1.24
CA TYR A 86 7.33 19.68 0.94
C TYR A 86 7.68 19.89 -0.54
N PRO A 87 8.80 20.58 -0.84
CA PRO A 87 9.24 20.77 -2.22
C PRO A 87 9.71 19.44 -2.82
N TYR A 88 9.60 19.31 -4.15
CA TYR A 88 9.93 18.07 -4.85
C TYR A 88 11.36 17.58 -4.57
N ALA A 89 12.35 18.49 -4.55
CA ALA A 89 13.74 18.17 -4.26
C ALA A 89 13.91 17.52 -2.87
N PHE A 90 13.15 17.95 -1.88
CA PHE A 90 13.19 17.39 -0.53
C PHE A 90 12.61 15.97 -0.49
N ILE A 91 11.49 15.75 -1.18
CA ILE A 91 10.88 14.41 -1.30
C ILE A 91 11.85 13.45 -2.01
N LEU A 92 12.50 13.90 -3.08
CA LEU A 92 13.49 13.12 -3.81
C LEU A 92 14.71 12.80 -2.94
N ALA A 93 15.24 13.78 -2.21
CA ALA A 93 16.36 13.58 -1.30
C ALA A 93 16.04 12.56 -0.20
N ILE A 94 14.84 12.63 0.41
CA ILE A 94 14.41 11.64 1.41
C ILE A 94 14.27 10.24 0.78
N ASN A 95 13.67 10.14 -0.41
CA ASN A 95 13.52 8.86 -1.08
C ASN A 95 14.87 8.22 -1.43
N LEU A 96 15.82 9.02 -1.93
CA LEU A 96 17.18 8.59 -2.22
C LEU A 96 17.87 8.11 -0.94
N PHE A 97 17.80 8.93 0.11
CA PHE A 97 18.41 8.64 1.41
C PHE A 97 17.86 7.36 2.04
N ILE A 98 16.54 7.22 2.13
CA ILE A 98 15.90 6.02 2.68
C ILE A 98 16.16 4.78 1.82
N THR A 99 16.27 4.93 0.49
CA THR A 99 16.63 3.83 -0.39
C THR A 99 18.07 3.35 -0.12
N ALA A 100 19.02 4.27 0.03
CA ALA A 100 20.40 3.94 0.37
C ALA A 100 20.52 3.29 1.76
N LEU A 101 19.82 3.82 2.76
CA LEU A 101 19.77 3.24 4.10
C LEU A 101 19.16 1.84 4.10
N SER A 102 18.06 1.64 3.38
CA SER A 102 17.42 0.33 3.28
C SER A 102 18.34 -0.70 2.62
N ALA A 103 19.05 -0.33 1.54
CA ALA A 103 20.01 -1.22 0.90
C ALA A 103 21.19 -1.58 1.83
N THR A 104 21.71 -0.59 2.55
CA THR A 104 22.81 -0.78 3.52
C THR A 104 22.37 -1.69 4.67
N TYR A 105 21.17 -1.46 5.19
CA TYR A 105 20.59 -2.26 6.28
C TYR A 105 20.48 -3.74 5.89
N TRP A 106 19.99 -4.05 4.69
CA TRP A 106 19.87 -5.44 4.25
C TRP A 106 21.23 -6.08 3.93
N SER A 107 22.20 -5.28 3.49
CA SER A 107 23.58 -5.74 3.25
C SER A 107 24.34 -6.09 4.54
N ILE A 108 23.92 -5.54 5.69
CA ILE A 108 24.59 -5.78 6.97
C ILE A 108 24.45 -7.24 7.44
N SER A 109 23.44 -7.98 6.97
CA SER A 109 23.22 -9.39 7.32
C SER A 109 24.42 -10.28 6.96
N ALA A 110 24.92 -10.13 5.73
CA ALA A 110 26.08 -10.86 5.22
C ALA A 110 27.37 -10.43 5.93
N VAL A 111 27.54 -9.13 6.16
CA VAL A 111 28.70 -8.58 6.86
C VAL A 111 28.72 -9.08 8.31
N ALA A 112 27.58 -9.06 9.01
CA ALA A 112 27.46 -9.53 10.38
C ALA A 112 27.81 -11.01 10.51
N ALA A 113 27.32 -11.87 9.60
CA ALA A 113 27.70 -13.28 9.57
C ALA A 113 29.22 -13.48 9.42
N ALA A 114 29.87 -12.71 8.55
CA ALA A 114 31.32 -12.74 8.38
C ALA A 114 32.08 -12.23 9.64
N GLN A 115 31.59 -11.19 10.29
CA GLN A 115 32.19 -10.66 11.52
C GLN A 115 32.07 -11.61 12.71
N VAL A 116 30.93 -12.32 12.82
CA VAL A 116 30.73 -13.34 13.86
C VAL A 116 31.72 -14.49 13.68
N LEU A 117 31.93 -14.95 12.45
CA LEU A 117 32.94 -15.99 12.17
C LEU A 117 34.34 -15.54 12.59
N ARG A 118 34.73 -14.31 12.23
CA ARG A 118 36.02 -13.72 12.64
C ARG A 118 36.15 -13.61 14.16
N ARG A 119 35.07 -13.23 14.86
CA ARG A 119 35.06 -13.12 16.33
C ARG A 119 35.25 -14.47 17.01
N ILE A 120 34.59 -15.52 16.50
CA ILE A 120 34.70 -16.89 17.00
C ILE A 120 36.13 -17.42 16.83
N ASP A 121 36.75 -17.15 15.68
CA ASP A 121 38.14 -17.54 15.39
C ASP A 121 39.15 -16.91 16.36
N LEU A 122 38.98 -15.62 16.67
CA LEU A 122 39.87 -14.90 17.59
C LEU A 122 39.72 -15.33 19.06
N HIS A 123 38.50 -15.61 19.52
CA HIS A 123 38.25 -15.92 20.94
C HIS A 123 38.51 -17.39 21.28
N ASN A 124 38.19 -18.31 20.36
CA ASN A 124 38.24 -19.75 20.60
C ASN A 124 39.30 -20.44 19.74
N SER A 125 40.43 -19.75 19.52
CA SER A 125 41.51 -20.19 18.61
C SER A 125 41.92 -21.67 18.81
N LYS A 126 41.96 -22.17 20.05
CA LYS A 126 42.34 -23.58 20.34
C LYS A 126 41.26 -24.62 19.99
N GLN A 127 39.98 -24.26 20.07
CA GLN A 127 38.85 -25.19 19.85
C GLN A 127 38.41 -25.17 18.38
N VAL A 128 38.55 -24.02 17.73
CA VAL A 128 38.26 -23.82 16.31
C VAL A 128 39.35 -24.44 15.42
N THR A 129 40.62 -24.48 15.86
CA THR A 129 41.69 -25.23 15.15
C THR A 129 41.41 -26.72 15.02
N ASP A 130 40.63 -27.30 15.94
CA ASP A 130 40.23 -28.71 15.85
C ASP A 130 39.09 -28.93 14.83
N ILE A 131 38.22 -27.92 14.66
CA ILE A 131 37.17 -27.89 13.61
C ILE A 131 37.78 -27.77 12.21
N TYR A 132 38.95 -27.14 12.09
CA TYR A 132 39.69 -27.04 10.82
C TYR A 132 40.52 -28.28 10.46
N ARG A 133 40.50 -29.35 11.28
CA ARG A 133 41.16 -30.60 10.93
C ARG A 133 40.63 -31.18 9.62
N PRO A 134 41.49 -31.81 8.80
CA PRO A 134 41.12 -32.35 7.50
C PRO A 134 40.13 -33.51 7.68
N SER A 135 38.86 -33.24 7.43
CA SER A 135 37.76 -34.20 7.39
C SER A 135 36.87 -33.92 6.19
N TRP A 136 36.20 -34.94 5.66
CA TRP A 136 35.31 -34.81 4.51
C TRP A 136 34.11 -33.87 4.76
N PHE A 137 33.68 -33.75 6.02
CA PHE A 137 32.53 -32.93 6.43
C PHE A 137 32.86 -31.45 6.76
N ARG A 138 34.13 -31.05 6.69
CA ARG A 138 34.62 -29.69 6.97
C ARG A 138 33.83 -28.57 6.27
N PRO A 139 33.62 -28.58 4.94
CA PRO A 139 32.87 -27.51 4.28
C PRO A 139 31.44 -27.45 4.81
N GLY A 140 30.79 -28.58 5.07
CA GLY A 140 29.43 -28.65 5.60
C GLY A 140 29.28 -27.96 6.96
N ILE A 141 30.22 -28.18 7.88
CA ILE A 141 30.18 -27.55 9.23
C ILE A 141 30.37 -26.03 9.14
N ILE A 142 31.31 -25.56 8.31
CA ILE A 142 31.59 -24.12 8.17
C ILE A 142 30.42 -23.41 7.50
N TYR A 143 29.90 -23.93 6.38
CA TYR A 143 28.73 -23.36 5.72
C TYR A 143 27.48 -23.46 6.59
N GLY A 144 27.32 -24.53 7.36
CA GLY A 144 26.23 -24.70 8.32
C GLY A 144 26.25 -23.65 9.43
N LEU A 145 27.42 -23.39 10.03
CA LEU A 145 27.58 -22.38 11.07
C LEU A 145 27.34 -20.96 10.54
N ILE A 146 27.89 -20.65 9.36
CA ILE A 146 27.66 -19.35 8.70
C ILE A 146 26.18 -19.20 8.36
N GLY A 147 25.55 -20.24 7.80
CA GLY A 147 24.12 -20.25 7.48
C GLY A 147 23.25 -20.05 8.71
N LEU A 148 23.55 -20.72 9.82
CA LEU A 148 22.84 -20.55 11.09
C LEU A 148 22.94 -19.11 11.60
N CYS A 149 24.16 -18.55 11.63
CA CYS A 149 24.38 -17.18 12.06
C CYS A 149 23.64 -16.18 11.16
N PHE A 150 23.70 -16.38 9.85
CA PHE A 150 23.01 -15.56 8.86
C PHE A 150 21.49 -15.59 9.05
N VAL A 151 20.90 -16.77 9.26
CA VAL A 151 19.46 -16.93 9.55
C VAL A 151 19.09 -16.20 10.84
N VAL A 152 19.87 -16.35 11.92
CA VAL A 152 19.59 -15.66 13.20
C VAL A 152 19.62 -14.14 13.02
N VAL A 153 20.64 -13.59 12.36
CA VAL A 153 20.74 -12.15 12.11
C VAL A 153 19.58 -11.66 11.24
N LEU A 154 19.22 -12.37 10.17
CA LEU A 154 18.10 -12.00 9.31
C LEU A 154 16.77 -11.95 10.06
N ASN A 155 16.51 -12.89 10.98
CA ASN A 155 15.30 -12.89 11.80
C ASN A 155 15.27 -11.70 12.77
N ILE A 156 16.40 -11.37 13.40
CA ILE A 156 16.50 -10.18 14.27
C ILE A 156 16.22 -8.91 13.44
N GLN A 157 16.82 -8.80 12.26
CA GLN A 157 16.61 -7.66 11.38
C GLN A 157 15.17 -7.55 10.86
N ALA A 158 14.50 -8.66 10.60
CA ALA A 158 13.10 -8.71 10.23
C ALA A 158 12.20 -8.14 11.34
N ILE A 159 12.42 -8.57 12.59
CA ILE A 159 11.67 -8.07 13.75
C ILE A 159 11.89 -6.55 13.92
N LEU A 160 13.15 -6.09 13.85
CA LEU A 160 13.49 -4.67 13.95
C LEU A 160 12.85 -3.84 12.83
N ALA A 161 12.77 -4.37 11.59
CA ALA A 161 12.13 -3.69 10.49
C ALA A 161 10.61 -3.53 10.70
N ILE A 162 9.94 -4.55 11.23
CA ILE A 162 8.50 -4.47 11.57
C ILE A 162 8.27 -3.44 12.68
N LEU A 163 9.06 -3.51 13.76
CA LEU A 163 8.98 -2.56 14.87
C LEU A 163 9.21 -1.12 14.40
N TRP A 164 10.17 -0.90 13.49
CA TRP A 164 10.41 0.40 12.87
C TRP A 164 9.17 0.96 12.17
N VAL A 165 8.46 0.15 11.39
CA VAL A 165 7.25 0.61 10.68
C VAL A 165 6.13 0.96 11.65
N ILE A 166 5.92 0.13 12.67
CA ILE A 166 4.93 0.42 13.72
C ILE A 166 5.28 1.73 14.43
N ALA A 167 6.53 1.91 14.83
CA ALA A 167 7.00 3.14 15.48
C ALA A 167 6.81 4.37 14.58
N ARG A 168 7.23 4.31 13.32
CA ARG A 168 7.08 5.42 12.36
C ARG A 168 5.62 5.76 12.09
N LYS A 169 4.71 4.78 12.07
CA LYS A 169 3.28 5.03 11.94
C LYS A 169 2.76 5.91 13.08
N TRP A 170 3.09 5.57 14.32
CA TRP A 170 2.61 6.33 15.49
C TRP A 170 3.28 7.71 15.60
N ILE A 171 4.55 7.83 15.22
CA ILE A 171 5.28 9.11 15.22
C ILE A 171 4.77 10.06 14.13
N VAL A 172 4.53 9.56 12.91
CA VAL A 172 4.25 10.41 11.73
C VAL A 172 2.75 10.65 11.53
N ILE A 173 1.92 9.60 11.64
CA ILE A 173 0.48 9.67 11.32
C ILE A 173 -0.36 9.76 12.60
N GLY A 174 0.02 9.02 13.64
CA GLY A 174 -0.79 8.87 14.86
C GLY A 174 -2.06 8.04 14.61
N GLN A 175 -3.19 8.47 15.16
CA GLN A 175 -4.48 7.80 14.97
C GLN A 175 -5.08 8.19 13.61
N ARG A 176 -5.33 7.18 12.75
CA ARG A 176 -5.99 7.38 11.45
C ARG A 176 -7.43 7.82 11.69
N ARG A 177 -7.83 8.91 11.05
CA ARG A 177 -9.20 9.43 11.06
C ARG A 177 -9.78 9.26 9.66
N ASP A 178 -11.01 8.78 9.58
CA ASP A 178 -11.70 8.61 8.31
C ASP A 178 -12.28 9.96 7.88
N GLY A 179 -12.02 10.36 6.64
CA GLY A 179 -12.47 11.64 6.11
C GLY A 179 -11.87 11.93 4.73
N GLN A 180 -12.54 12.81 3.97
CA GLN A 180 -11.98 13.34 2.72
C GLN A 180 -11.00 14.46 3.05
N TYR A 181 -9.72 14.17 2.96
CA TYR A 181 -8.63 15.11 3.19
C TYR A 181 -8.05 15.56 1.85
N ALA A 182 -8.40 16.78 1.42
CA ALA A 182 -7.82 17.39 0.23
C ALA A 182 -6.38 17.88 0.51
N TRP A 183 -5.54 17.82 -0.53
CA TRP A 183 -4.11 18.18 -0.50
C TRP A 183 -3.85 19.67 -0.25
N ASP A 184 -4.83 20.53 -0.46
CA ASP A 184 -4.74 21.99 -0.23
C ASP A 184 -5.03 22.38 1.24
N THR A 185 -5.81 21.55 1.94
CA THR A 185 -6.39 21.91 3.24
C THR A 185 -5.69 21.24 4.42
N SER A 186 -5.13 20.02 4.24
CA SER A 186 -4.54 19.26 5.35
C SER A 186 -3.19 18.62 5.03
N SER A 187 -2.29 18.60 6.03
CA SER A 187 -0.96 17.96 5.95
C SER A 187 -1.00 16.42 6.05
N TYR A 188 -2.19 15.82 6.19
CA TYR A 188 -2.36 14.39 6.42
C TYR A 188 -1.80 13.56 5.25
N CYS A 189 -2.07 13.96 4.01
CA CYS A 189 -1.57 13.27 2.81
C CYS A 189 -0.04 13.29 2.71
N GLN A 190 0.62 14.35 3.18
CA GLN A 190 2.08 14.44 3.20
C GLN A 190 2.71 13.55 4.25
N ARG A 191 2.14 13.53 5.46
CA ARG A 191 2.56 12.61 6.53
C ARG A 191 2.38 11.16 6.09
N TRP A 192 1.30 10.87 5.37
CA TRP A 192 1.08 9.56 4.77
C TRP A 192 2.15 9.19 3.74
N GLN A 193 2.46 10.07 2.79
CA GLN A 193 3.53 9.86 1.81
C GLN A 193 4.88 9.63 2.49
N LEU A 194 5.21 10.46 3.50
CA LEU A 194 6.43 10.30 4.28
C LEU A 194 6.48 8.90 4.92
N HIS A 195 5.40 8.45 5.57
CA HIS A 195 5.29 7.12 6.15
C HIS A 195 5.50 5.98 5.13
N LEU A 196 4.97 6.10 3.90
CA LEU A 196 5.18 5.11 2.83
C LEU A 196 6.65 5.01 2.41
N VAL A 197 7.36 6.14 2.31
CA VAL A 197 8.79 6.13 1.99
C VAL A 197 9.58 5.42 3.09
N LEU A 198 9.19 5.64 4.34
CA LEU A 198 9.85 5.06 5.51
C LEU A 198 9.52 3.59 5.76
N SER A 199 8.41 3.09 5.24
CA SER A 199 8.04 1.68 5.37
C SER A 199 8.79 0.77 4.40
N ARG A 200 9.56 1.34 3.47
CA ARG A 200 10.38 0.64 2.47
C ARG A 200 11.32 -0.42 3.07
N PHE A 201 11.77 -0.25 4.32
CA PHE A 201 12.60 -1.24 5.03
C PHE A 201 11.96 -2.64 5.07
N VAL A 202 10.64 -2.72 5.25
CA VAL A 202 9.91 -3.99 5.37
C VAL A 202 9.72 -4.68 4.02
N TYR A 203 9.61 -3.91 2.93
CA TYR A 203 9.25 -4.45 1.61
C TYR A 203 10.44 -4.97 0.78
N LYS A 204 11.68 -4.56 1.09
CA LYS A 204 12.86 -4.83 0.24
C LYS A 204 13.66 -6.08 0.63
N GLY A 205 13.51 -6.59 1.85
CA GLY A 205 14.55 -7.42 2.49
C GLY A 205 14.51 -8.94 2.38
N TYR A 206 13.37 -9.51 2.00
CA TYR A 206 13.10 -10.94 2.21
C TYR A 206 12.63 -11.66 0.94
N GLY A 207 13.19 -11.26 -0.22
CA GLY A 207 12.78 -11.76 -1.53
C GLY A 207 11.44 -11.16 -1.98
N ASN A 208 10.69 -11.91 -2.78
CA ASN A 208 9.40 -11.44 -3.29
C ASN A 208 8.47 -11.12 -2.10
N GLY A 209 8.07 -9.85 -2.00
CA GLY A 209 7.19 -9.19 -1.00
C GLY A 209 7.66 -9.12 0.44
N GLY A 210 8.98 -9.11 0.64
CA GLY A 210 9.60 -8.59 1.87
C GLY A 210 9.25 -9.37 3.13
N VAL A 211 9.48 -8.74 4.28
CA VAL A 211 9.39 -9.39 5.60
C VAL A 211 7.98 -9.86 5.93
N LEU A 212 6.96 -9.21 5.35
CA LEU A 212 5.55 -9.57 5.57
C LEU A 212 5.11 -10.79 4.77
N GLY A 213 5.82 -11.16 3.69
CA GLY A 213 5.48 -12.31 2.86
C GLY A 213 5.37 -13.61 3.66
N PRO A 214 6.41 -14.02 4.42
CA PRO A 214 6.37 -15.23 5.24
C PRO A 214 5.35 -15.18 6.40
N LEU A 215 4.99 -13.99 6.88
CA LEU A 215 4.03 -13.81 7.98
C LEU A 215 2.58 -13.85 7.50
N THR A 216 2.37 -13.69 6.20
CA THR A 216 1.05 -13.69 5.57
C THR A 216 0.35 -15.05 5.81
N GLY A 217 -0.92 -15.04 6.24
CA GLY A 217 -1.65 -16.24 6.65
C GLY A 217 -1.45 -16.70 8.11
N SER A 218 -0.55 -16.07 8.87
CA SER A 218 -0.35 -16.36 10.31
C SER A 218 -1.08 -15.37 11.23
N ALA A 219 -1.20 -15.74 12.51
CA ALA A 219 -1.74 -14.84 13.55
C ALA A 219 -0.88 -13.58 13.77
N TYR A 220 0.42 -13.63 13.46
CA TYR A 220 1.34 -12.49 13.62
C TYR A 220 1.00 -11.34 12.69
N PHE A 221 0.53 -11.63 11.47
CA PHE A 221 0.09 -10.60 10.53
C PHE A 221 -1.16 -9.86 11.04
N VAL A 222 -2.06 -10.56 11.74
CA VAL A 222 -3.23 -9.94 12.38
C VAL A 222 -2.80 -9.00 13.50
N TRP A 223 -1.82 -9.40 14.32
CA TRP A 223 -1.26 -8.53 15.37
C TRP A 223 -0.63 -7.27 14.78
N TYR A 224 0.19 -7.41 13.73
CA TYR A 224 0.76 -6.28 13.01
C TYR A 224 -0.31 -5.31 12.48
N LEU A 225 -1.38 -5.83 11.89
CA LEU A 225 -2.48 -4.99 11.38
C LEU A 225 -3.27 -4.31 12.51
N ARG A 226 -3.42 -4.95 13.67
CA ARG A 226 -4.02 -4.34 14.86
C ARG A 226 -3.15 -3.20 15.39
N ASP A 227 -1.83 -3.34 15.42
CA ASP A 227 -0.90 -2.28 15.80
C ASP A 227 -0.92 -1.10 14.81
N MET A 228 -1.17 -1.40 13.53
CA MET A 228 -1.44 -0.41 12.49
C MET A 228 -2.80 0.30 12.65
N GLY A 229 -3.67 -0.16 13.57
CA GLY A 229 -4.93 0.47 13.94
C GLY A 229 -6.18 -0.19 13.35
N ALA A 230 -6.06 -1.36 12.72
CA ALA A 230 -7.22 -2.10 12.22
C ALA A 230 -7.94 -2.84 13.35
N ARG A 231 -9.28 -2.76 13.39
CA ARG A 231 -10.10 -3.56 14.31
C ARG A 231 -10.43 -4.90 13.66
N ILE A 232 -9.68 -5.95 14.00
CA ILE A 232 -9.84 -7.30 13.44
C ILE A 232 -10.30 -8.26 14.53
N GLY A 233 -11.38 -9.02 14.26
CA GLY A 233 -11.97 -10.01 15.16
C GLY A 233 -11.02 -11.15 15.56
N LYS A 234 -11.41 -11.95 16.57
CA LYS A 234 -10.68 -13.14 16.99
C LYS A 234 -10.84 -14.25 15.93
N ASN A 235 -9.77 -14.98 15.60
CA ASN A 235 -9.75 -16.10 14.64
C ASN A 235 -9.99 -15.76 13.16
N CYS A 236 -9.56 -14.60 12.68
CA CYS A 236 -9.58 -14.27 11.26
C CYS A 236 -8.21 -14.54 10.63
N ALA A 237 -8.12 -15.42 9.63
CA ALA A 237 -6.94 -15.58 8.79
C ALA A 237 -7.02 -14.58 7.62
N LEU A 238 -6.08 -13.63 7.55
CA LEU A 238 -6.01 -12.68 6.45
C LEU A 238 -5.08 -13.23 5.36
N CYS A 239 -5.72 -13.62 4.25
CA CYS A 239 -5.25 -13.95 2.89
C CYS A 239 -3.82 -14.52 2.76
N ALA A 240 -3.69 -15.77 2.31
CA ALA A 240 -2.42 -16.49 2.12
C ALA A 240 -1.73 -16.27 0.75
N LEU A 241 -2.19 -15.34 -0.10
CA LEU A 241 -1.67 -15.17 -1.48
C LEU A 241 -1.03 -13.80 -1.71
N HIS A 242 0.26 -13.84 -2.01
CA HIS A 242 1.23 -12.74 -2.09
C HIS A 242 0.87 -11.54 -2.99
N SER A 243 0.03 -11.73 -4.01
CA SER A 243 -0.12 -10.74 -5.10
C SER A 243 -1.25 -9.71 -4.90
N LEU A 244 -2.12 -9.86 -3.90
CA LEU A 244 -3.35 -9.06 -3.78
C LEU A 244 -3.36 -8.06 -2.60
N CYS A 245 -2.25 -7.94 -1.87
CA CYS A 245 -2.25 -7.26 -0.56
C CYS A 245 -2.43 -5.73 -0.63
N PHE A 246 -2.20 -5.09 -1.79
CA PHE A 246 -2.33 -3.63 -1.87
C PHE A 246 -3.77 -3.12 -2.10
N CYS A 247 -4.71 -3.97 -2.55
CA CYS A 247 -6.02 -3.50 -3.03
C CYS A 247 -7.22 -3.84 -2.12
N LYS A 248 -7.03 -4.53 -0.98
CA LYS A 248 -8.18 -5.04 -0.20
C LYS A 248 -7.98 -5.11 1.31
N ILE A 249 -7.50 -4.05 1.94
CA ILE A 249 -7.59 -3.90 3.42
C ILE A 249 -8.90 -3.17 3.78
N VAL A 250 -10.04 -3.68 3.30
CA VAL A 250 -11.37 -3.52 3.94
C VAL A 250 -12.19 -4.75 3.55
N SER A 251 -12.01 -5.85 4.27
CA SER A 251 -13.03 -6.89 4.35
C SER A 251 -12.90 -7.48 5.75
N VAL A 252 -13.58 -6.81 6.68
CA VAL A 252 -13.84 -7.30 8.03
C VAL A 252 -14.67 -8.57 7.86
N SER A 253 -14.09 -9.73 8.16
CA SER A 253 -14.87 -10.95 8.34
C SER A 253 -15.66 -10.79 9.63
N VAL A 254 -16.95 -10.50 9.50
CA VAL A 254 -17.94 -10.62 10.58
C VAL A 254 -18.12 -12.12 10.85
N PRO A 255 -18.01 -12.60 12.10
CA PRO A 255 -18.28 -14.01 12.41
C PRO A 255 -19.79 -14.28 12.26
N GLY A 256 -20.16 -15.18 11.33
CA GLY A 256 -21.53 -15.70 11.23
C GLY A 256 -22.11 -15.95 9.82
N ILE A 257 -21.40 -15.67 8.72
CA ILE A 257 -21.95 -15.85 7.36
C ILE A 257 -21.15 -16.91 6.59
N PRO A 258 -21.77 -17.98 6.07
CA PRO A 258 -21.10 -19.01 5.28
C PRO A 258 -20.52 -18.43 3.98
N ALA A 259 -19.39 -18.98 3.55
CA ALA A 259 -18.45 -18.46 2.54
C ALA A 259 -18.95 -18.42 1.07
N SER A 260 -20.26 -18.38 0.82
CA SER A 260 -20.84 -18.34 -0.54
C SER A 260 -21.24 -16.95 -1.04
N GLY A 261 -21.01 -15.88 -0.26
CA GLY A 261 -21.60 -14.56 -0.54
C GLY A 261 -20.64 -13.37 -0.69
N ILE A 262 -19.33 -13.55 -0.88
CA ILE A 262 -18.39 -12.42 -1.01
C ILE A 262 -18.13 -12.11 -2.49
N GLN A 263 -19.15 -11.58 -3.17
CA GLN A 263 -18.98 -10.89 -4.44
C GLN A 263 -19.25 -9.39 -4.26
N ASN A 264 -18.26 -8.61 -4.66
CA ASN A 264 -18.37 -7.20 -5.07
C ASN A 264 -18.70 -6.14 -4.00
N SER A 265 -17.64 -5.65 -3.35
CA SER A 265 -17.54 -4.21 -3.09
C SER A 265 -16.20 -3.71 -3.65
N HIS A 266 -16.29 -2.99 -4.77
CA HIS A 266 -15.17 -2.36 -5.46
C HIS A 266 -14.88 -1.02 -4.79
N ILE A 267 -13.75 -0.91 -4.09
CA ILE A 267 -13.13 0.38 -3.79
C ILE A 267 -12.05 0.59 -4.84
N CYS A 268 -12.35 1.43 -5.84
CA CYS A 268 -11.39 1.89 -6.82
C CYS A 268 -10.26 2.64 -6.11
N THR A 269 -9.07 2.05 -6.06
CA THR A 269 -7.83 2.80 -5.90
C THR A 269 -7.22 2.93 -7.30
N SER A 270 -7.36 4.13 -7.87
CA SER A 270 -6.70 4.51 -9.12
C SER A 270 -5.19 4.45 -8.89
N GLY A 271 -4.50 3.76 -9.79
CA GLY A 271 -3.07 3.50 -9.69
C GLY A 271 -2.23 4.78 -9.76
N MET A 272 -1.10 4.71 -9.07
CA MET A 272 0.19 5.21 -9.52
C MET A 272 1.25 4.21 -9.06
#